data_AF-A0A2G9YQ07-F1
#
_entry.id   AF-A0A2G9YQ07-F1
#
_cell.length_a   1.000
_cell.length_b   1.000
_cell.length_c   1.000
_cell.angle_alpha   90.00
_cell.angle_beta   90.00
_cell.angle_gamma   90.00
#
_symmetry.space_group_name_H-M   'P 1'
#
loop_
_entity.id
_entity.type
_entity.pdbx_description
1 polymer ?
#
loop_
_entity_poly.entity_id
_entity_poly.type
_entity_poly.pdbx_seq_one_letter_code
_entity_poly.pdbx_strand_id
1 'polypeptide(L)'
;MNKEQLLELIIAWLAGIPMIPVLILFSLIGLAVGAFMVIKPSLSIEIQRRFYCLINWKIEPISLSKEIRNTRAMGWFLIILSIITIALVF
;
A
#
# COMPACT_ATOMS: atom_id res chain seq x y z
N MET A 1 12.04 -32.66 13.14
CA MET A 1 10.88 -32.41 12.26
C MET A 1 11.32 -32.63 10.83
N ASN A 2 10.66 -33.51 10.08
CA ASN A 2 11.01 -33.71 8.66
C ASN A 2 10.48 -32.53 7.81
N LYS A 3 10.85 -32.45 6.53
CA LYS A 3 10.42 -31.37 5.63
C LYS A 3 8.91 -31.35 5.38
N GLU A 4 8.25 -32.51 5.39
CA GLU A 4 6.80 -32.65 5.15
C GLU A 4 5.99 -32.13 6.34
N GLN A 5 6.39 -32.49 7.57
CA GLN A 5 5.82 -31.98 8.81
C GLN A 5 5.98 -30.46 8.93
N LEU A 6 7.13 -29.92 8.51
CA LEU A 6 7.34 -28.47 8.45
C LEU A 6 6.38 -27.81 7.44
N LEU A 7 6.18 -28.43 6.28
CA LEU A 7 5.30 -27.92 5.23
C LEU A 7 3.83 -27.92 5.67
N GLU A 8 3.35 -29.02 6.27
CA GLU A 8 2.00 -29.13 6.82
C GLU A 8 1.73 -28.08 7.88
N LEU A 9 2.70 -27.83 8.77
CA LEU A 9 2.61 -26.78 9.79
C LEU A 9 2.47 -25.38 9.18
N ILE A 10 3.24 -25.08 8.12
CA ILE A 10 3.17 -23.80 7.41
C ILE A 10 1.81 -23.64 6.73
N ILE A 11 1.31 -24.67 6.05
CA ILE A 11 0.01 -24.63 5.39
C ILE A 11 -1.11 -24.41 6.41
N ALA A 12 -1.08 -25.13 7.54
CA ALA A 12 -2.05 -24.96 8.61
C ALA A 12 -2.05 -23.53 9.18
N TRP A 13 -0.86 -22.94 9.35
CA TRP A 13 -0.72 -21.54 9.78
C TRP A 13 -1.32 -20.55 8.78
N LEU A 14 -1.03 -20.72 7.49
CA LEU A 14 -1.55 -19.85 6.43
C LEU A 14 -3.06 -19.98 6.25
N ALA A 15 -3.59 -21.21 6.34
CA ALA A 15 -5.02 -21.48 6.25
C ALA A 15 -5.81 -20.88 7.42
N GLY A 16 -5.17 -20.68 8.57
CA GLY A 16 -5.78 -20.03 9.73
C GLY A 16 -5.95 -18.51 9.60
N ILE A 17 -5.37 -17.87 8.57
CA ILE A 17 -5.47 -16.43 8.37
C ILE A 17 -6.89 -16.07 7.89
N PRO A 18 -7.62 -15.20 8.59
CA PRO A 18 -8.94 -14.78 8.14
C PRO A 18 -8.81 -13.79 6.97
N MET A 19 -8.72 -14.33 5.74
CA MET A 19 -8.43 -13.57 4.52
C MET A 19 -9.40 -12.42 4.27
N ILE A 20 -10.70 -12.60 4.52
CA ILE A 20 -11.71 -11.56 4.27
C ILE A 20 -11.47 -10.33 5.16
N PRO A 21 -11.41 -10.44 6.51
CA PRO A 21 -11.04 -9.32 7.38
C PRO A 21 -9.72 -8.65 7.02
N VAL A 22 -8.71 -9.44 6.61
CA VAL A 22 -7.40 -8.92 6.19
C VAL A 22 -7.55 -8.05 4.93
N LEU A 23 -8.26 -8.53 3.91
CA LEU A 23 -8.52 -7.77 2.68
C LEU A 23 -9.31 -6.48 2.95
N ILE A 24 -10.32 -6.54 3.82
CA ILE A 24 -11.08 -5.36 4.23
C ILE A 24 -10.15 -4.35 4.92
N LEU A 25 -9.35 -4.79 5.90
CA LEU A 25 -8.42 -3.93 6.63
C LEU A 25 -7.44 -3.22 5.69
N PHE A 26 -6.77 -3.97 4.80
CA PHE A 26 -5.83 -3.37 3.85
C PHE A 26 -6.51 -2.44 2.86
N SER A 27 -7.74 -2.74 2.43
CA SER A 27 -8.51 -1.85 1.55
C SER A 27 -8.88 -0.55 2.24
N LEU A 28 -9.27 -0.58 3.53
CA LEU A 28 -9.54 0.64 4.30
C LEU A 28 -8.28 1.50 4.48
N ILE A 29 -7.14 0.87 4.75
CA ILE A 29 -5.83 1.56 4.80
C ILE A 29 -5.51 2.16 3.42
N GLY A 30 -5.72 1.40 2.34
CA GLY A 30 -5.52 1.85 0.97
C GLY A 30 -6.37 3.08 0.61
N LEU A 31 -7.64 3.09 1.00
CA LEU A 31 -8.52 4.25 0.85
C LEU A 31 -7.99 5.48 1.60
N ALA A 32 -7.60 5.31 2.87
CA ALA A 32 -7.09 6.40 3.69
C ALA A 32 -5.78 6.98 3.12
N VAL A 33 -4.83 6.12 2.76
CA VAL A 33 -3.55 6.52 2.17
C VAL A 33 -3.75 7.16 0.79
N GLY A 34 -4.59 6.57 -0.05
CA GLY A 34 -4.91 7.10 -1.37
C GLY A 34 -5.55 8.48 -1.28
N ALA A 35 -6.52 8.67 -0.37
CA ALA A 35 -7.13 9.98 -0.11
C ALA A 35 -6.11 11.00 0.37
N PHE A 36 -5.21 10.61 1.29
CA PHE A 36 -4.12 11.46 1.76
C PHE A 36 -3.20 11.91 0.60
N MET A 37 -2.84 11.01 -0.31
CA MET A 37 -2.02 11.33 -1.49
C MET A 37 -2.72 12.29 -2.46
N VAL A 38 -4.04 12.19 -2.63
CA VAL A 38 -4.83 13.10 -3.47
C VAL A 38 -4.93 14.49 -2.85
N ILE A 39 -5.23 14.58 -1.55
CA ILE A 39 -5.50 15.84 -0.84
C ILE A 39 -4.19 16.58 -0.50
N LYS A 40 -3.16 15.85 -0.07
CA LYS A 40 -1.86 16.38 0.39
C LYS A 40 -0.68 15.78 -0.40
N PRO A 41 -0.63 15.94 -1.73
CA PRO A 41 0.43 15.34 -2.56
C PRO A 41 1.82 15.84 -2.20
N SER A 42 1.99 17.14 -1.91
CA SER A 42 3.29 17.71 -1.53
C SER A 42 3.83 17.12 -0.22
N LEU A 43 2.96 16.88 0.76
CA LEU A 43 3.36 16.24 2.00
C LEU A 43 3.70 14.76 1.79
N SER A 44 2.97 14.08 0.91
CA SER A 44 3.25 12.69 0.52
C SER A 44 4.63 12.55 -0.12
N ILE A 45 4.99 13.46 -1.04
CA ILE A 45 6.31 13.53 -1.66
C ILE A 45 7.39 13.80 -0.61
N GLU A 46 7.14 14.70 0.34
CA GLU A 46 8.11 14.99 1.41
C GLU A 46 8.33 13.80 2.35
N ILE A 47 7.26 13.09 2.74
CA ILE A 47 7.37 11.85 3.53
C ILE A 47 8.21 10.82 2.78
N GLN A 48 7.92 10.63 1.49
CA GLN A 48 8.68 9.74 0.62
C GLN A 48 10.16 10.16 0.60
N ARG A 49 10.46 11.43 0.34
CA ARG A 49 11.82 11.97 0.32
C ARG A 49 12.58 11.71 1.63
N ARG A 50 11.92 11.93 2.78
CA ARG A 50 12.51 11.67 4.10
C ARG A 50 12.81 10.19 4.31
N PHE A 51 11.90 9.30 3.90
CA PHE A 51 12.13 7.86 3.96
C PHE A 51 13.34 7.44 3.13
N TYR A 52 13.45 7.92 1.88
CA TYR A 52 14.60 7.61 1.02
C TYR A 52 15.92 8.15 1.59
N CYS A 53 15.89 9.29 2.27
CA CYS A 53 17.06 9.84 2.95
C CYS A 53 17.59 8.91 4.06
N LEU A 54 16.70 8.19 4.77
CA LEU A 54 17.09 7.23 5.82
C LEU A 54 17.95 6.07 5.28
N ILE A 55 17.72 5.67 4.03
CA ILE A 55 18.51 4.64 3.33
C ILE A 55 19.64 5.24 2.50
N ASN A 56 20.04 6.49 2.81
CA ASN A 56 21.09 7.26 2.14
C ASN A 56 20.84 7.51 0.63
N TRP A 57 19.57 7.46 0.20
CA TRP A 57 19.17 7.75 -1.17
C TRP A 57 18.56 9.15 -1.26
N LYS A 58 19.23 10.07 -1.94
CA LYS A 58 18.73 11.44 -2.15
C LYS A 58 17.85 11.48 -3.40
N ILE A 59 16.54 11.62 -3.22
CA ILE A 59 15.59 11.88 -4.30
C ILE A 59 15.26 13.37 -4.29
N GLU A 60 15.44 14.05 -5.42
CA GLU A 60 14.93 15.40 -5.63
C GLU A 60 13.99 15.45 -6.83
N PRO A 61 12.88 16.19 -6.72
CA PRO A 61 11.93 16.30 -7.80
C PRO A 61 12.52 17.09 -8.96
N ILE A 62 12.61 16.47 -10.14
CA ILE A 62 13.03 17.15 -11.37
C ILE A 62 12.00 18.24 -11.76
N SER A 63 10.72 17.97 -11.50
CA SER A 63 9.63 18.90 -11.72
C SER A 63 8.52 18.66 -10.71
N LEU A 64 8.41 19.57 -9.74
CA LEU A 64 7.44 19.44 -8.66
C LEU A 64 5.99 19.37 -9.18
N SER A 65 5.68 20.09 -10.26
CA SER A 65 4.33 20.07 -10.87
C SER A 65 4.00 18.73 -11.53
N LYS A 66 4.99 18.03 -12.11
CA LYS A 66 4.80 16.66 -12.62
C LYS A 66 4.61 15.69 -11.46
N GLU A 67 5.43 15.78 -10.43
CA GLU A 67 5.31 14.87 -9.28
C GLU A 67 3.99 15.02 -8.55
N ILE A 68 3.52 16.25 -8.30
CA ILE A 68 2.20 16.48 -7.69
C ILE A 68 1.07 15.80 -8.49
N ARG A 69 1.10 15.91 -9.83
CA ARG A 69 0.11 15.26 -10.69
C ARG A 69 0.20 13.74 -10.60
N ASN A 70 1.40 13.20 -10.62
CA ASN A 70 1.63 11.76 -10.54
C ASN A 70 1.23 11.20 -9.16
N THR A 71 1.57 11.88 -8.06
CA THR A 71 1.17 11.49 -6.70
C THR A 71 -0.34 11.49 -6.55
N ARG A 72 -1.05 12.48 -7.12
CA ARG A 72 -2.51 12.45 -7.16
C ARG A 72 -3.06 11.28 -7.99
N ALA A 73 -2.46 11.01 -9.16
CA ALA A 73 -2.87 9.88 -9.99
C ALA A 73 -2.65 8.53 -9.27
N MET A 74 -1.53 8.37 -8.57
CA MET A 74 -1.25 7.21 -7.71
C MET A 74 -2.28 7.08 -6.58
N GLY A 75 -2.62 8.20 -5.93
CA GLY A 75 -3.66 8.22 -4.90
C GLY A 75 -5.03 7.78 -5.43
N TRP A 76 -5.45 8.31 -6.58
CA TRP A 76 -6.69 7.89 -7.23
C TRP A 76 -6.67 6.42 -7.65
N PHE A 77 -5.57 5.95 -8.21
CA PHE A 77 -5.40 4.54 -8.57
C PHE A 77 -5.56 3.63 -7.34
N LEU A 78 -4.93 3.98 -6.21
CA LEU A 78 -5.04 3.21 -4.97
C LEU A 78 -6.47 3.22 -4.41
N ILE A 79 -7.17 4.35 -4.46
CA ILE A 79 -8.59 4.44 -4.05
C ILE A 79 -9.43 3.50 -4.92
N ILE A 80 -9.32 3.60 -6.24
CA ILE A 80 -10.11 2.80 -7.18
C ILE A 80 -9.86 1.30 -6.95
N LEU A 81 -8.59 0.91 -6.82
CA LEU A 81 -8.23 -0.49 -6.58
C LEU A 81 -8.79 -0.99 -5.25
N SER A 82 -8.74 -0.18 -4.19
CA SER A 82 -9.29 -0.54 -2.88
C SER A 82 -10.82 -0.71 -2.92
N ILE A 83 -11.53 0.18 -3.64
CA ILE A 83 -12.99 0.05 -3.85
C ILE A 83 -13.32 -1.23 -4.61
N ILE A 84 -12.59 -1.51 -5.69
CA ILE A 84 -12.78 -2.74 -6.49
C ILE A 84 -12.52 -3.97 -5.62
N THR A 85 -11.47 -3.98 -4.80
CA THR A 85 -11.19 -5.10 -3.88
C THR A 85 -12.33 -5.32 -2.90
N ILE A 86 -12.84 -4.26 -2.27
CA ILE A 86 -14.00 -4.38 -1.36
C ILE A 86 -15.22 -4.92 -2.12
N ALA A 87 -15.50 -4.39 -3.31
CA ALA A 87 -16.64 -4.80 -4.13
C ALA A 87 -16.55 -6.24 -4.67
N LEU A 88 -15.36 -6.82 -4.78
CA LEU A 88 -15.17 -8.23 -5.16
C LEU A 88 -15.17 -9.19 -3.96
N VAL A 89 -14.94 -8.68 -2.76
CA VAL A 89 -14.97 -9.46 -1.51
C VAL A 89 -16.39 -9.64 -0.98
N PHE A 90 -17.31 -8.73 -1.32
CA PHE A 90 -18.75 -8.80 -1.03
C PHE A 90 -19.54 -9.23 -2.25
#